data_AF-A0A7U9T111-F1
#
_entry.id   AF-A0A7U9T111-F1
#
_cell.length_a   1.000
_cell.length_b   1.000
_cell.length_c   1.000
_cell.angle_alpha   90.00
_cell.angle_beta   90.00
_cell.angle_gamma   90.00
#
_symmetry.space_group_name_H-M   'P 1'
#
loop_
_entity.id
_entity.type
_entity.pdbx_description
1 polymer ?
#
loop_
_entity_poly.entity_id
_entity_poly.type
_entity_poly.pdbx_seq_one_letter_code
_entity_poly.pdbx_strand_id
1 'polypeptide(L)'
;MEYGKFAEAMQRVDDILGGGSDYCAEHLKSYGTVEVTYEEAVQRHELAVSRDRITGGYARLFSDYAVAMVMSLLPVFPAVILCLKDRRARMAELIYTREVSAARLTVVRYFALVTAAMLPVLLLSYVSNASVWGLYSGERLDYLAPLKYDLGWIMPGVMMATAVGMFLTELTGTPIAVAVQGFWWLIDINMGFRSVESGYALFRLAPRHNAGEKSFFRTQDYVDNFQRLVANRLLFAGLSAVLIIATILIYERKRRGSLDGGSKIKRALSVLGNRKNKLEG
;
A
#
# COMPACT_ATOMS: atom_id res chain seq x y z
N MET A 1 -5.14 -4.81 42.06
CA MET A 1 -5.13 -6.12 41.37
C MET A 1 -3.74 -6.31 40.80
N GLU A 2 -3.09 -7.46 41.01
CA GLU A 2 -1.76 -7.74 40.47
C GLU A 2 -1.84 -7.91 38.95
N TYR A 3 -0.89 -7.37 38.18
CA TYR A 3 -0.94 -7.34 36.70
C TYR A 3 -1.11 -8.74 36.10
N GLY A 4 -0.46 -9.76 36.67
CA GLY A 4 -0.61 -11.15 36.21
C GLY A 4 -2.05 -11.65 36.27
N LYS A 5 -2.76 -11.37 37.38
CA LYS A 5 -4.18 -11.76 37.54
C LYS A 5 -5.08 -10.98 36.57
N PHE A 6 -4.75 -9.74 36.29
CA PHE A 6 -5.47 -8.94 35.29
C PHE A 6 -5.27 -9.52 33.88
N ALA A 7 -4.02 -9.80 33.49
CA ALA A 7 -3.70 -10.37 32.18
C ALA A 7 -4.36 -11.74 31.97
N GLU A 8 -4.36 -12.62 32.98
CA GLU A 8 -5.07 -13.91 32.91
C GLU A 8 -6.59 -13.73 32.75
N ALA A 9 -7.19 -12.77 33.47
CA ALA A 9 -8.61 -12.50 33.35
C ALA A 9 -8.96 -11.97 31.94
N MET A 10 -8.13 -11.07 31.40
CA MET A 10 -8.32 -10.54 30.05
C MET A 10 -8.12 -11.60 28.97
N GLN A 11 -7.14 -12.51 29.13
CA GLN A 11 -6.95 -13.62 28.19
C GLN A 11 -8.16 -14.56 28.18
N ARG A 12 -8.78 -14.84 29.34
CA ARG A 12 -10.03 -15.62 29.37
C ARG A 12 -11.17 -14.92 28.61
N VAL A 13 -11.26 -13.60 28.71
CA VAL A 13 -12.25 -12.81 27.94
C VAL A 13 -11.95 -12.89 26.45
N ASP A 14 -10.68 -12.79 26.06
CA ASP A 14 -10.24 -12.95 24.67
C ASP A 14 -10.64 -14.31 24.09
N ASP A 15 -10.39 -15.38 24.85
CA ASP A 15 -10.73 -16.75 24.46
C ASP A 15 -12.25 -16.93 24.28
N ILE A 16 -13.07 -16.34 25.16
CA ILE A 16 -14.55 -16.35 25.04
C ILE A 16 -15.01 -15.63 23.77
N LEU A 17 -14.33 -14.54 23.39
CA LEU A 17 -14.66 -13.74 22.21
C LEU A 17 -14.13 -14.32 20.90
N GLY A 18 -13.43 -15.45 20.94
CA GLY A 18 -12.91 -16.14 19.75
C GLY A 18 -11.48 -15.76 19.37
N GLY A 19 -10.74 -15.09 20.26
CA GLY A 19 -9.33 -14.76 20.13
C GLY A 19 -9.02 -13.54 19.24
N GLY A 20 -8.03 -12.75 19.65
CA GLY A 20 -7.60 -11.55 18.93
C GLY A 20 -8.51 -10.32 19.12
N SER A 21 -9.27 -10.30 20.21
CA SER A 21 -10.00 -9.15 20.72
C SER A 21 -9.06 -8.13 21.36
N ASP A 22 -9.59 -6.97 21.76
CA ASP A 22 -8.81 -5.95 22.48
C ASP A 22 -8.27 -6.43 23.84
N TYR A 23 -8.79 -7.54 24.37
CA TYR A 23 -8.35 -8.14 25.63
C TYR A 23 -7.17 -9.11 25.46
N CYS A 24 -6.71 -9.38 24.23
CA CYS A 24 -5.55 -10.22 24.00
C CYS A 24 -4.27 -9.56 24.55
N ALA A 25 -3.28 -10.39 24.92
CA ALA A 25 -2.02 -9.93 25.53
C ALA A 25 -1.30 -8.82 24.73
N GLU A 26 -1.42 -8.86 23.40
CA GLU A 26 -0.82 -7.89 22.48
C GLU A 26 -1.45 -6.49 22.62
N HIS A 27 -2.76 -6.43 22.90
CA HIS A 27 -3.55 -5.21 22.96
C HIS A 27 -3.68 -4.63 24.38
N LEU A 28 -3.32 -5.39 25.42
CA LEU A 28 -3.41 -4.93 26.83
C LEU A 28 -2.67 -3.61 27.10
N LYS A 29 -1.62 -3.31 26.33
CA LYS A 29 -0.88 -2.05 26.44
C LYS A 29 -1.73 -0.82 26.10
N SER A 30 -2.78 -0.97 25.29
CA SER A 30 -3.69 0.12 24.91
C SER A 30 -4.56 0.61 26.07
N TYR A 31 -4.78 -0.22 27.09
CA TYR A 31 -5.51 0.16 28.31
C TYR A 31 -4.63 0.85 29.35
N GLY A 32 -3.31 0.83 29.17
CA GLY A 32 -2.37 1.50 30.06
C GLY A 32 -1.95 2.86 29.52
N THR A 33 -2.04 3.88 30.35
CA THR A 33 -1.42 5.19 30.09
C THR A 33 -0.16 5.31 30.93
N VAL A 34 0.97 5.61 30.30
CA VAL A 34 2.20 6.00 31.01
C VAL A 34 2.24 7.52 30.99
N GLU A 35 2.27 8.14 32.16
CA GLU A 35 2.44 9.59 32.27
C GLU A 35 3.80 9.98 31.68
N VAL A 36 3.80 11.01 30.83
CA VAL A 36 5.02 11.58 30.27
C VAL A 36 5.46 12.72 31.17
N THR A 37 6.73 12.71 31.57
CA THR A 37 7.28 13.81 32.39
C THR A 37 7.32 15.11 31.58
N TYR A 38 7.33 16.26 32.27
CA TYR A 38 7.41 17.56 31.60
C TYR A 38 8.66 17.65 30.73
N GLU A 39 9.80 17.18 31.24
CA GLU A 39 11.09 17.19 30.57
C GLU A 39 11.05 16.33 29.29
N GLU A 40 10.47 15.13 29.36
CA GLU A 40 10.29 14.28 28.17
C GLU A 40 9.35 14.91 27.13
N ALA A 41 8.27 15.56 27.58
CA ALA A 41 7.34 16.24 26.68
C ALA A 41 8.02 17.41 25.94
N VAL A 42 8.83 18.20 26.65
CA VAL A 42 9.63 19.28 26.06
C VAL A 42 10.61 18.72 25.03
N GLN A 43 11.34 17.65 25.35
CA GLN A 43 12.27 17.01 24.42
C GLN A 43 11.58 16.50 23.14
N ARG A 44 10.41 15.86 23.30
CA ARG A 44 9.62 15.38 22.15
C ARG A 44 9.13 16.53 21.27
N HIS A 45 8.67 17.62 21.89
CA HIS A 45 8.27 18.82 21.18
C HIS A 45 9.45 19.44 20.41
N GLU A 46 10.60 19.62 21.07
CA GLU A 46 11.81 20.15 20.42
C GLU A 46 12.26 19.30 19.23
N LEU A 47 12.15 17.97 19.32
CA LEU A 47 12.43 17.08 18.19
C LEU A 47 11.43 17.27 17.05
N ALA A 48 10.13 17.38 17.34
CA ALA A 48 9.11 17.62 16.33
C ALA A 48 9.30 18.97 15.60
N VAL A 49 9.71 20.01 16.32
CA VAL A 49 10.02 21.32 15.74
C VAL A 49 11.33 21.30 14.96
N SER A 50 12.42 20.77 15.55
CA SER A 50 13.76 20.86 14.95
C SER A 50 13.97 19.89 13.78
N ARG A 51 13.49 18.64 13.89
CA ARG A 51 13.68 17.58 12.90
C ARG A 51 12.56 17.54 11.88
N ASP A 52 11.32 17.46 12.37
CA ASP A 52 10.15 17.34 11.50
C ASP A 52 9.68 18.70 10.96
N ARG A 53 10.13 19.82 11.53
CA ARG A 53 9.65 21.17 11.20
C ARG A 53 8.13 21.27 11.27
N ILE A 54 7.53 20.44 12.13
CA ILE A 54 6.08 20.25 12.32
C ILE A 54 5.38 19.67 11.05
N THR A 55 5.56 20.28 9.89
CA THR A 55 4.98 19.85 8.61
C THR A 55 5.42 18.44 8.20
N GLY A 56 6.64 18.03 8.54
CA GLY A 56 7.11 16.66 8.31
C GLY A 56 6.32 15.63 9.12
N GLY A 57 5.97 15.94 10.36
CA GLY A 57 5.14 15.09 11.21
C GLY A 57 3.72 14.94 10.67
N TYR A 58 3.10 16.05 10.25
CA TYR A 58 1.78 16.02 9.62
C TYR A 58 1.78 15.32 8.25
N ALA A 59 2.79 15.54 7.43
CA ALA A 59 2.94 14.83 6.14
C ALA A 59 3.13 13.32 6.33
N ARG A 60 3.87 12.90 7.38
CA ARG A 60 3.97 11.50 7.77
C ARG A 60 2.63 10.93 8.22
N LEU A 61 1.90 11.67 9.06
CA LEU A 61 0.57 11.27 9.53
C LEU A 61 -0.39 11.07 8.36
N PHE A 62 -0.42 12.03 7.43
CA PHE A 62 -1.21 11.92 6.19
C PHE A 62 -0.80 10.67 5.39
N SER A 63 0.49 10.44 5.20
CA SER A 63 1.01 9.31 4.41
C SER A 63 0.70 7.96 5.03
N ASP A 64 0.80 7.85 6.36
CA ASP A 64 0.48 6.64 7.11
C ASP A 64 -0.97 6.22 6.82
N TYR A 65 -1.91 7.15 6.92
CA TYR A 65 -3.32 6.90 6.61
C TYR A 65 -3.59 6.68 5.12
N ALA A 66 -3.07 7.56 4.24
CA ALA A 66 -3.32 7.48 2.80
C ALA A 66 -2.85 6.14 2.20
N VAL A 67 -1.66 5.67 2.60
CA VAL A 67 -1.10 4.40 2.14
C VAL A 67 -1.88 3.22 2.67
N ALA A 68 -2.14 3.21 3.98
CA ALA A 68 -2.80 2.08 4.62
C ALA A 68 -4.26 1.95 4.20
N MET A 69 -5.00 3.05 4.11
CA MET A 69 -6.44 2.98 3.89
C MET A 69 -6.80 2.83 2.41
N VAL A 70 -6.10 3.49 1.50
CA VAL A 70 -6.60 3.64 0.12
C VAL A 70 -5.55 3.30 -0.94
N MET A 71 -4.34 3.86 -0.85
CA MET A 71 -3.40 3.85 -1.97
C MET A 71 -2.68 2.52 -2.17
N SER A 72 -2.70 1.63 -1.18
CA SER A 72 -2.21 0.25 -1.33
C SER A 72 -3.19 -0.68 -2.05
N LEU A 73 -4.43 -0.24 -2.30
CA LEU A 73 -5.47 -1.04 -2.95
C LEU A 73 -5.99 -0.38 -4.24
N LEU A 74 -6.42 0.87 -4.15
CA LEU A 74 -7.17 1.56 -5.20
C LEU A 74 -6.50 1.52 -6.59
N PRO A 75 -5.17 1.69 -6.74
CA PRO A 75 -4.52 1.73 -8.06
C PRO A 75 -4.65 0.44 -8.88
N VAL A 76 -5.00 -0.70 -8.26
CA VAL A 76 -5.21 -1.96 -8.97
C VAL A 76 -6.43 -1.92 -9.89
N PHE A 77 -7.49 -1.20 -9.48
CA PHE A 77 -8.75 -1.14 -10.21
C PHE A 77 -8.61 -0.48 -11.59
N PRO A 78 -8.11 0.77 -11.71
CA PRO A 78 -7.94 1.40 -13.02
C PRO A 78 -6.92 0.65 -13.88
N ALA A 79 -5.91 0.01 -13.28
CA ALA A 79 -4.97 -0.85 -13.99
C ALA A 79 -5.66 -2.05 -14.67
N VAL A 80 -6.47 -2.80 -13.90
CA VAL A 80 -7.25 -3.93 -14.43
C VAL A 80 -8.25 -3.46 -15.49
N ILE A 81 -8.97 -2.37 -15.24
CA ILE A 81 -9.96 -1.83 -16.18
C ILE A 81 -9.31 -1.48 -17.51
N LEU A 82 -8.16 -0.80 -17.49
CA LEU A 82 -7.42 -0.42 -18.69
C LEU A 82 -7.01 -1.66 -19.50
N CYS A 83 -6.36 -2.64 -18.85
CA CYS A 83 -5.92 -3.88 -19.50
C CYS A 83 -7.10 -4.68 -20.10
N LEU A 84 -8.23 -4.79 -19.39
CA LEU A 84 -9.41 -5.49 -19.89
C LEU A 84 -10.13 -4.72 -21.01
N LYS A 85 -10.12 -3.39 -20.96
CA LYS A 85 -10.69 -2.53 -22.02
C LYS A 85 -9.92 -2.70 -23.32
N ASP A 86 -8.59 -2.66 -23.25
CA ASP A 86 -7.72 -2.87 -24.42
C ASP A 86 -7.98 -4.21 -25.09
N ARG A 87 -8.14 -5.27 -24.28
CA ARG A 87 -8.43 -6.61 -24.78
C ARG A 87 -9.79 -6.68 -25.48
N ARG A 88 -10.84 -6.11 -24.87
CA ARG A 88 -12.20 -6.10 -25.44
C ARG A 88 -12.27 -5.32 -26.75
N ALA A 89 -11.53 -4.21 -26.85
CA ALA A 89 -11.45 -3.39 -28.05
C ALA A 89 -10.55 -3.97 -29.15
N ARG A 90 -10.01 -5.20 -28.97
CA ARG A 90 -9.00 -5.82 -29.86
C ARG A 90 -7.87 -4.86 -30.20
N MET A 91 -7.48 -4.02 -29.24
CA MET A 91 -6.45 -3.01 -29.49
C MET A 91 -5.11 -3.62 -29.88
N ALA A 92 -4.85 -4.88 -29.51
CA ALA A 92 -3.69 -5.62 -30.00
C ALA A 92 -3.64 -5.69 -31.53
N GLU A 93 -4.77 -5.88 -32.23
CA GLU A 93 -4.85 -5.97 -33.70
C GLU A 93 -4.63 -4.59 -34.35
N LEU A 94 -5.23 -3.53 -33.79
CA LEU A 94 -5.06 -2.13 -34.25
C LEU A 94 -3.67 -1.55 -33.95
N ILE A 95 -3.04 -2.00 -32.86
CA ILE A 95 -1.67 -1.62 -32.52
C ILE A 95 -0.68 -2.48 -33.30
N TYR A 96 -1.03 -3.71 -33.67
CA TYR A 96 -0.16 -4.57 -34.48
C TYR A 96 0.20 -3.92 -35.82
N THR A 97 -0.76 -3.23 -36.44
CA THR A 97 -0.54 -2.43 -37.66
C THR A 97 0.29 -1.16 -37.45
N ARG A 98 0.56 -0.75 -36.20
CA ARG A 98 1.44 0.37 -35.86
C ARG A 98 2.80 -0.10 -35.34
N GLU A 99 3.85 0.65 -35.67
CA GLU A 99 5.25 0.39 -35.27
C GLU A 99 5.54 0.58 -33.76
N VAL A 100 4.54 0.84 -32.92
CA VAL A 100 4.77 1.14 -31.50
C VAL A 100 5.23 -0.12 -30.76
N SER A 101 6.36 -0.06 -30.06
CA SER A 101 6.89 -1.20 -29.30
C SER A 101 6.00 -1.56 -28.11
N ALA A 102 5.92 -2.86 -27.80
CA ALA A 102 5.23 -3.40 -26.63
C ALA A 102 5.72 -2.74 -25.33
N ALA A 103 7.04 -2.58 -25.20
CA ALA A 103 7.67 -1.93 -24.06
C ALA A 103 7.20 -0.49 -23.86
N ARG A 104 7.26 0.34 -24.91
CA ARG A 104 6.87 1.76 -24.83
C ARG A 104 5.41 1.91 -24.42
N LEU A 105 4.53 1.09 -25.00
CA LEU A 105 3.11 1.14 -24.69
C LEU A 105 2.83 0.78 -23.21
N THR A 106 3.40 -0.32 -22.73
CA THR A 106 3.20 -0.78 -21.34
C THR A 106 3.75 0.24 -20.34
N VAL A 107 4.95 0.78 -20.61
CA VAL A 107 5.57 1.79 -19.73
C VAL A 107 4.76 3.08 -19.67
N VAL A 108 4.30 3.61 -20.81
CA VAL A 108 3.48 4.83 -20.84
C VAL A 108 2.18 4.63 -20.05
N ARG A 109 1.53 3.47 -20.20
CA ARG A 109 0.30 3.15 -19.45
C ARG A 109 0.55 3.03 -17.96
N TYR A 110 1.64 2.37 -17.57
CA TYR A 110 2.03 2.25 -16.18
C TYR A 110 2.24 3.62 -15.54
N PHE A 111 3.04 4.50 -16.15
CA PHE A 111 3.25 5.85 -15.65
C PHE A 111 1.98 6.70 -15.68
N ALA A 112 1.13 6.57 -16.70
CA ALA A 112 -0.15 7.28 -16.74
C ALA A 112 -1.05 6.88 -15.57
N LEU A 113 -1.13 5.59 -15.23
CA LEU A 113 -1.91 5.08 -14.10
C LEU A 113 -1.33 5.54 -12.76
N VAL A 114 -0.01 5.44 -12.57
CA VAL A 114 0.66 5.90 -11.34
C VAL A 114 0.45 7.41 -11.17
N THR A 115 0.68 8.22 -12.20
CA THR A 115 0.47 9.67 -12.16
C THR A 115 -0.99 10.01 -11.88
N ALA A 116 -1.94 9.36 -12.54
CA ALA A 116 -3.36 9.58 -12.31
C ALA A 116 -3.78 9.26 -10.87
N ALA A 117 -3.19 8.22 -10.26
CA ALA A 117 -3.43 7.88 -8.86
C ALA A 117 -2.74 8.86 -7.89
N MET A 118 -1.56 9.38 -8.24
CA MET A 118 -0.80 10.31 -7.38
C MET A 118 -1.31 11.75 -7.44
N LEU A 119 -1.92 12.20 -8.54
CA LEU A 119 -2.46 13.57 -8.66
C LEU A 119 -3.41 13.97 -7.51
N PRO A 120 -4.48 13.20 -7.19
CA PRO A 120 -5.34 13.56 -6.08
C PRO A 120 -4.61 13.48 -4.73
N VAL A 121 -3.64 12.57 -4.57
CA VAL A 121 -2.84 12.45 -3.34
C VAL A 121 -2.02 13.71 -3.12
N LEU A 122 -1.30 14.18 -4.14
CA LEU A 122 -0.49 15.40 -4.10
C LEU A 122 -1.36 16.62 -3.76
N LEU A 123 -2.55 16.74 -4.36
CA LEU A 123 -3.45 17.85 -4.06
C LEU A 123 -3.93 17.80 -2.60
N LEU A 124 -4.38 16.63 -2.13
CA LEU A 124 -4.90 16.47 -0.78
C LEU A 124 -3.80 16.61 0.30
N SER A 125 -2.58 16.13 0.05
CA SER A 125 -1.46 16.24 0.99
C SER A 125 -1.07 17.71 1.20
N TYR A 126 -1.06 18.50 0.12
CA TYR A 126 -0.79 19.94 0.16
C TYR A 126 -1.93 20.72 0.80
N VAL A 127 -3.20 20.41 0.50
CA VAL A 127 -4.34 21.02 1.20
C VAL A 127 -4.29 20.72 2.70
N SER A 128 -3.97 19.47 3.07
CA SER A 128 -3.85 19.05 4.46
C SER A 128 -2.67 19.70 5.19
N ASN A 129 -1.57 20.02 4.51
CA ASN A 129 -0.44 20.72 5.14
C ASN A 129 -0.61 22.25 5.13
N ALA A 130 -1.31 22.80 4.14
CA ALA A 130 -1.58 24.24 4.07
C ALA A 130 -2.38 24.75 5.28
N SER A 131 -3.29 23.92 5.81
CA SER A 131 -4.01 24.24 7.05
C SER A 131 -3.07 24.38 8.26
N VAL A 132 -1.96 23.63 8.29
CA VAL A 132 -0.95 23.67 9.35
C VAL A 132 -0.07 24.92 9.24
N TRP A 133 0.18 25.42 8.04
CA TRP A 133 1.08 26.57 7.84
C TRP A 133 0.59 27.84 8.53
N GLY A 134 -0.72 28.06 8.59
CA GLY A 134 -1.31 29.19 9.30
C GLY A 134 -1.23 29.07 10.83
N LEU A 135 -1.23 27.84 11.35
CA LEU A 135 -1.22 27.56 12.80
C LEU A 135 0.18 27.77 13.41
N TYR A 136 1.23 27.60 12.62
CA TYR A 136 2.63 27.64 13.07
C TYR A 136 3.44 28.71 12.32
N SER A 137 2.86 29.87 12.06
CA SER A 137 3.46 30.96 11.27
C SER A 137 4.76 31.54 11.87
N GLY A 138 5.02 31.33 13.16
CA GLY A 138 6.26 31.70 13.83
C GLY A 138 7.39 30.67 13.75
N GLU A 139 7.10 29.46 13.24
CA GLU A 139 8.06 28.36 13.20
C GLU A 139 8.67 28.16 11.81
N ARG A 140 9.86 27.54 11.76
CA ARG A 140 10.51 27.22 10.49
C ARG A 140 9.90 25.96 9.88
N LEU A 141 8.96 26.12 8.95
CA LEU A 141 8.26 25.02 8.29
C LEU A 141 9.03 24.42 7.09
N ASP A 142 8.71 23.18 6.72
CA ASP A 142 9.12 22.57 5.45
C ASP A 142 7.92 22.46 4.50
N TYR A 143 7.82 23.39 3.55
CA TYR A 143 6.76 23.42 2.53
C TYR A 143 6.88 22.28 1.49
N LEU A 144 8.04 21.63 1.40
CA LEU A 144 8.26 20.46 0.53
C LEU A 144 8.03 19.14 1.26
N ALA A 145 7.68 19.17 2.55
CA ALA A 145 7.36 17.94 3.30
C ALA A 145 6.30 17.10 2.58
N PRO A 146 5.12 17.63 2.16
CA PRO A 146 4.10 16.81 1.50
C PRO A 146 4.66 16.05 0.30
N LEU A 147 5.38 16.74 -0.58
CA LEU A 147 5.98 16.15 -1.77
C LEU A 147 6.99 15.03 -1.44
N LYS A 148 7.86 15.24 -0.45
CA LYS A 148 8.85 14.23 -0.03
C LYS A 148 8.17 12.94 0.44
N TYR A 149 7.11 13.07 1.24
CA TYR A 149 6.39 11.93 1.77
C TYR A 149 5.48 11.27 0.71
N ASP A 150 4.85 12.04 -0.18
CA ASP A 150 4.06 11.50 -1.27
C ASP A 150 4.91 10.65 -2.23
N LEU A 151 6.09 11.16 -2.62
CA LEU A 151 7.00 10.45 -3.52
C LEU A 151 7.78 9.33 -2.80
N GLY A 152 8.25 9.58 -1.59
CA GLY A 152 9.10 8.63 -0.86
C GLY A 152 8.33 7.53 -0.15
N TRP A 153 7.14 7.83 0.36
CA TRP A 153 6.34 6.90 1.17
C TRP A 153 5.19 6.31 0.37
N ILE A 154 4.39 7.13 -0.30
CA ILE A 154 3.11 6.71 -0.91
C ILE A 154 3.32 6.06 -2.28
N MET A 155 4.06 6.74 -3.16
CA MET A 155 4.26 6.31 -4.55
C MET A 155 4.74 4.86 -4.71
N PRO A 156 5.67 4.32 -3.90
CA PRO A 156 6.10 2.93 -4.04
C PRO A 156 4.96 1.90 -3.84
N GLY A 157 4.00 2.19 -2.95
CA GLY A 157 2.81 1.34 -2.76
C GLY A 157 1.89 1.40 -3.98
N VAL A 158 1.68 2.60 -4.53
CA VAL A 158 0.90 2.83 -5.76
C VAL A 158 1.52 2.09 -6.94
N MET A 159 2.83 2.25 -7.13
CA MET A 159 3.63 1.55 -8.13
C MET A 159 3.41 0.04 -8.05
N MET A 160 3.52 -0.54 -6.85
CA MET A 160 3.31 -1.98 -6.67
C MET A 160 1.88 -2.41 -7.00
N ALA A 161 0.85 -1.74 -6.46
CA ALA A 161 -0.54 -2.09 -6.69
C ALA A 161 -0.92 -1.99 -8.19
N THR A 162 -0.43 -0.95 -8.88
CA THR A 162 -0.60 -0.81 -10.34
C THR A 162 0.12 -1.92 -11.10
N ALA A 163 1.37 -2.24 -10.73
CA ALA A 163 2.15 -3.27 -11.40
C ALA A 163 1.54 -4.67 -11.23
N VAL A 164 1.03 -5.01 -10.03
CA VAL A 164 0.27 -6.24 -9.78
C VAL A 164 -0.99 -6.29 -10.65
N GLY A 165 -1.74 -5.18 -10.69
CA GLY A 165 -2.93 -5.02 -11.51
C GLY A 165 -2.66 -5.31 -12.98
N MET A 166 -1.65 -4.66 -13.55
CA MET A 166 -1.26 -4.83 -14.96
C MET A 166 -0.73 -6.24 -15.22
N PHE A 167 0.19 -6.74 -14.40
CA PHE A 167 0.85 -8.03 -14.59
C PHE A 167 -0.13 -9.20 -14.57
N LEU A 168 -0.94 -9.32 -13.50
CA LEU A 168 -1.85 -10.45 -13.36
C LEU A 168 -2.97 -10.39 -14.38
N THR A 169 -3.50 -9.20 -14.67
CA THR A 169 -4.54 -9.03 -15.70
C THR A 169 -4.00 -9.36 -17.09
N GLU A 170 -2.77 -8.94 -17.40
CA GLU A 170 -2.14 -9.27 -18.67
C GLU A 170 -1.78 -10.75 -18.75
N LEU A 171 -1.39 -11.41 -17.65
CA LEU A 171 -1.09 -12.84 -17.62
C LEU A 171 -2.36 -13.69 -17.84
N THR A 172 -3.37 -13.53 -16.99
CA THR A 172 -4.56 -14.38 -16.97
C THR A 172 -5.63 -13.92 -17.96
N GLY A 173 -5.63 -12.63 -18.30
CA GLY A 173 -6.68 -12.00 -19.08
C GLY A 173 -8.02 -11.88 -18.34
N THR A 174 -7.99 -11.92 -17.01
CA THR A 174 -9.16 -11.85 -16.10
C THR A 174 -8.92 -10.78 -15.02
N PRO A 175 -9.97 -10.28 -14.33
CA PRO A 175 -9.81 -9.29 -13.26
C PRO A 175 -9.24 -9.85 -11.94
N ILE A 176 -8.58 -11.03 -11.95
CA ILE A 176 -8.11 -11.73 -10.75
C ILE A 176 -7.15 -10.88 -9.89
N ALA A 177 -6.44 -9.94 -10.50
CA ALA A 177 -5.52 -9.05 -9.82
C ALA A 177 -6.19 -8.25 -8.68
N VAL A 178 -7.47 -7.89 -8.84
CA VAL A 178 -8.25 -7.18 -7.81
C VAL A 178 -8.40 -8.04 -6.56
N ALA A 179 -8.71 -9.33 -6.71
CA ALA A 179 -8.87 -10.25 -5.59
C ALA A 179 -7.54 -10.50 -4.89
N VAL A 180 -6.45 -10.72 -5.66
CA VAL A 180 -5.11 -10.92 -5.11
C VAL A 180 -4.64 -9.69 -4.34
N GLN A 181 -4.78 -8.50 -4.93
CA GLN A 181 -4.39 -7.25 -4.26
C GLN A 181 -5.25 -6.97 -3.03
N GLY A 182 -6.56 -7.19 -3.12
CA GLY A 182 -7.49 -7.03 -2.00
C GLY A 182 -7.16 -7.93 -0.82
N PHE A 183 -6.87 -9.21 -1.08
CA PHE A 183 -6.49 -10.15 -0.04
C PHE A 183 -5.12 -9.83 0.57
N TRP A 184 -4.15 -9.46 -0.26
CA TRP A 184 -2.83 -9.05 0.22
C TRP A 184 -2.93 -7.79 1.10
N TRP A 185 -3.66 -6.76 0.64
CA TRP A 185 -3.92 -5.56 1.40
C TRP A 185 -4.63 -5.86 2.73
N LEU A 186 -5.63 -6.74 2.74
CA LEU A 186 -6.36 -7.11 3.95
C LEU A 186 -5.43 -7.76 4.99
N ILE A 187 -4.60 -8.71 4.57
CA ILE A 187 -3.61 -9.34 5.45
C ILE A 187 -2.64 -8.30 5.99
N ASP A 188 -2.08 -7.47 5.11
CA ASP A 188 -1.06 -6.49 5.49
C ASP A 188 -1.62 -5.46 6.49
N ILE A 189 -2.85 -4.98 6.29
CA ILE A 189 -3.48 -4.04 7.21
C ILE A 189 -3.80 -4.67 8.56
N ASN A 190 -4.31 -5.90 8.61
CA ASN A 190 -4.59 -6.58 9.88
C ASN A 190 -3.31 -6.85 10.67
N MET A 191 -2.25 -7.29 10.00
CA MET A 191 -0.92 -7.36 10.62
C MET A 191 -0.43 -5.95 11.02
N GLY A 192 -0.80 -4.91 10.27
CA GLY A 192 -0.55 -3.47 10.48
C GLY A 192 -1.00 -2.98 11.84
N PHE A 193 -2.25 -3.28 12.15
CA PHE A 193 -2.89 -2.92 13.41
C PHE A 193 -2.23 -3.59 14.62
N ARG A 194 -1.76 -4.83 14.47
CA ARG A 194 -1.10 -5.58 15.56
C ARG A 194 0.37 -5.21 15.77
N SER A 195 0.97 -4.46 14.84
CA SER A 195 2.39 -4.10 14.94
C SER A 195 2.62 -2.88 15.82
N VAL A 196 3.74 -2.90 16.55
CA VAL A 196 4.23 -1.77 17.35
C VAL A 196 4.38 -0.53 16.47
N GLU A 197 4.12 0.63 17.05
CA GLU A 197 4.37 1.94 16.43
C GLU A 197 5.79 2.01 15.81
N SER A 198 5.90 2.61 14.63
CA SER A 198 7.13 2.65 13.80
C SER A 198 7.69 1.29 13.33
N GLY A 199 6.86 0.24 13.29
CA GLY A 199 7.23 -1.11 12.86
C GLY A 199 7.40 -1.27 11.34
N TYR A 200 8.22 -0.44 10.68
CA TYR A 200 8.47 -0.43 9.22
C TYR A 200 9.14 -1.72 8.70
N ALA A 201 8.44 -2.85 8.80
CA ALA A 201 8.95 -4.14 8.39
C ALA A 201 9.16 -4.19 6.87
N LEU A 202 10.20 -4.90 6.44
CA LEU A 202 10.71 -4.86 5.07
C LEU A 202 9.66 -5.25 4.01
N PHE A 203 8.81 -6.24 4.30
CA PHE A 203 7.83 -6.80 3.36
C PHE A 203 6.42 -6.22 3.49
N ARG A 204 6.28 -5.09 4.20
CA ARG A 204 5.00 -4.40 4.38
C ARG A 204 4.62 -3.59 3.16
N LEU A 205 3.47 -3.89 2.56
CA LEU A 205 2.94 -3.07 1.47
C LEU A 205 2.60 -1.66 1.98
N ALA A 206 1.94 -1.59 3.14
CA ALA A 206 1.55 -0.40 3.88
C ALA A 206 2.28 -0.32 5.25
N PRO A 207 3.54 0.11 5.29
CA PRO A 207 4.29 0.31 6.53
C PRO A 207 3.59 1.37 7.37
N ARG A 208 3.44 1.06 8.66
CA ARG A 208 2.64 1.85 9.60
C ARG A 208 3.53 2.65 10.54
N HIS A 209 3.20 3.93 10.70
CA HIS A 209 3.80 4.77 11.74
C HIS A 209 3.00 4.70 13.04
N ASN A 210 1.66 4.77 12.94
CA ASN A 210 0.71 4.69 14.05
C ASN A 210 0.95 5.74 15.17
N ALA A 211 1.56 6.88 14.85
CA ALA A 211 1.76 7.98 15.80
C ALA A 211 1.30 9.31 15.20
N GLY A 212 0.60 10.11 16.01
CA GLY A 212 -0.01 11.38 15.61
C GLY A 212 0.46 12.56 16.45
N GLU A 213 -0.27 13.66 16.36
CA GLU A 213 0.08 14.93 17.00
C GLU A 213 0.21 14.81 18.53
N LYS A 214 -0.69 14.07 19.19
CA LYS A 214 -0.68 13.90 20.66
C LYS A 214 0.58 13.24 21.21
N SER A 215 1.28 12.45 20.39
CA SER A 215 2.55 11.83 20.75
C SER A 215 3.75 12.58 20.16
N PHE A 216 3.56 13.83 19.73
CA PHE A 216 4.54 14.66 19.02
C PHE A 216 5.13 13.92 17.82
N PHE A 217 4.26 13.21 17.08
CA PHE A 217 4.59 12.38 15.91
C PHE A 217 5.61 11.27 16.17
N ARG A 218 6.02 11.04 17.43
CA ARG A 218 7.10 10.11 17.79
C ARG A 218 8.30 10.26 16.86
N THR A 219 8.76 11.49 16.68
CA THR A 219 9.82 11.83 15.73
C THR A 219 11.09 11.01 15.96
N GLN A 220 11.46 10.74 17.21
CA GLN A 220 12.62 9.91 17.53
C GLN A 220 12.52 8.50 16.93
N ASP A 221 11.38 7.82 17.12
CA ASP A 221 11.17 6.47 16.58
C ASP A 221 11.20 6.44 15.05
N TYR A 222 10.70 7.51 14.41
CA TYR A 222 10.82 7.66 12.97
C TYR A 222 12.29 7.78 12.53
N VAL A 223 13.07 8.65 13.19
CA VAL A 223 14.49 8.85 12.85
C VAL A 223 15.26 7.53 13.01
N ASP A 224 15.02 6.81 14.11
CA ASP A 224 15.70 5.55 14.41
C ASP A 224 15.37 4.43 13.43
N ASN A 225 14.15 4.44 12.87
CA ASN A 225 13.69 3.42 11.92
C ASN A 225 13.67 3.89 10.46
N PHE A 226 14.10 5.12 10.15
CA PHE A 226 13.99 5.71 8.81
C PHE A 226 14.62 4.82 7.73
N GLN A 227 15.78 4.21 8.00
CA GLN A 227 16.45 3.33 7.05
C GLN A 227 15.62 2.09 6.70
N ARG A 228 14.83 1.56 7.65
CA ARG A 228 13.94 0.41 7.41
C ARG A 228 12.79 0.79 6.48
N LEU A 229 12.23 1.99 6.67
CA LEU A 229 11.25 2.55 5.75
C LEU A 229 11.85 2.70 4.35
N VAL A 230 13.02 3.33 4.23
CA VAL A 230 13.70 3.52 2.92
C VAL A 230 13.94 2.18 2.23
N ALA A 231 14.48 1.19 2.95
CA ALA A 231 14.73 -0.15 2.40
C ALA A 231 13.43 -0.81 1.89
N ASN A 232 12.35 -0.73 2.66
CA ASN A 232 11.03 -1.20 2.25
C ASN A 232 10.54 -0.47 0.97
N ARG A 233 10.58 0.86 0.96
CA ARG A 233 10.09 1.67 -0.17
C ARG A 233 10.87 1.39 -1.45
N LEU A 234 12.20 1.25 -1.36
CA LEU A 234 13.05 0.86 -2.48
C LEU A 234 12.77 -0.57 -2.95
N LEU A 235 12.52 -1.51 -2.04
CA LEU A 235 12.15 -2.88 -2.38
C LEU A 235 10.87 -2.90 -3.23
N PHE A 236 9.80 -2.22 -2.79
CA PHE A 236 8.53 -2.19 -3.51
C PHE A 236 8.62 -1.46 -4.85
N ALA A 237 9.39 -0.37 -4.93
CA ALA A 237 9.70 0.29 -6.19
C ALA A 237 10.45 -0.67 -7.15
N GLY A 238 11.46 -1.40 -6.67
CA GLY A 238 12.20 -2.38 -7.46
C GLY A 238 11.34 -3.55 -7.93
N LEU A 239 10.55 -4.14 -7.04
CA LEU A 239 9.62 -5.24 -7.38
C LEU A 239 8.58 -4.81 -8.41
N SER A 240 8.07 -3.57 -8.31
CA SER A 240 7.15 -3.04 -9.31
C SER A 240 7.79 -2.96 -10.70
N ALA A 241 9.05 -2.54 -10.79
CA ALA A 241 9.78 -2.49 -12.06
C ALA A 241 9.97 -3.89 -12.65
N VAL A 242 10.30 -4.89 -11.82
CA VAL A 242 10.39 -6.30 -12.24
C VAL A 242 9.05 -6.81 -12.79
N LEU A 243 7.94 -6.52 -12.13
CA LEU A 243 6.61 -6.90 -12.60
C LEU A 243 6.24 -6.22 -13.93
N ILE A 244 6.64 -4.97 -14.13
CA ILE A 244 6.41 -4.26 -15.40
C ILE A 244 7.26 -4.87 -16.53
N ILE A 245 8.52 -5.22 -16.27
CA ILE A 245 9.36 -5.95 -17.24
C ILE A 245 8.67 -7.28 -17.60
N ALA A 246 8.20 -8.04 -16.62
CA ALA A 246 7.48 -9.28 -16.87
C ALA A 246 6.18 -9.05 -17.68
N THR A 247 5.45 -7.97 -17.39
CA THR A 247 4.25 -7.57 -18.14
C THR A 247 4.57 -7.28 -19.60
N ILE A 248 5.67 -6.58 -19.88
CA ILE A 248 6.14 -6.30 -21.25
C ILE A 248 6.40 -7.61 -22.00
N LEU A 249 7.12 -8.55 -21.39
CA LEU A 249 7.44 -9.84 -22.00
C LEU A 249 6.18 -10.66 -22.31
N ILE A 250 5.20 -10.69 -21.39
CA ILE A 250 3.93 -11.37 -21.60
C ILE A 250 3.13 -10.70 -22.73
N TYR A 251 3.00 -9.38 -22.69
CA TYR A 251 2.26 -8.62 -23.69
C TYR A 251 2.86 -8.80 -25.08
N GLU A 252 4.19 -8.77 -25.21
CA GLU A 252 4.88 -9.00 -26.48
C GLU A 252 4.64 -10.41 -27.03
N ARG A 253 4.76 -11.44 -26.18
CA ARG A 253 4.48 -12.83 -26.58
C ARG A 253 3.03 -13.03 -26.99
N LYS A 254 2.07 -12.39 -26.29
CA LYS A 254 0.65 -12.40 -26.67
C LYS A 254 0.43 -11.70 -28.00
N ARG A 255 1.09 -10.56 -28.26
CA ARG A 255 1.03 -9.83 -29.53
C ARG A 255 1.57 -10.64 -30.71
N ARG A 256 2.61 -11.46 -30.50
CA ARG A 256 3.17 -12.36 -31.51
C ARG A 256 2.38 -13.67 -31.68
N GLY A 257 1.28 -13.86 -30.96
CA GLY A 257 0.44 -15.06 -31.04
C GLY A 257 1.02 -16.30 -30.34
N SER A 258 2.15 -16.20 -29.63
CA SER A 258 2.82 -17.36 -29.01
C SER A 258 2.20 -17.79 -27.67
N LEU A 259 1.37 -16.94 -27.06
CA LEU A 259 0.73 -17.17 -25.77
C LEU A 259 -0.79 -17.02 -25.87
N ASP A 260 -1.48 -18.05 -26.34
CA ASP A 260 -2.95 -18.11 -26.22
C ASP A 260 -3.37 -18.67 -24.85
N GLY A 261 -3.11 -17.90 -23.79
CA GLY A 261 -3.45 -18.28 -22.41
C GLY A 261 -4.95 -18.37 -22.14
N GLY A 262 -5.77 -17.65 -22.93
CA GLY A 262 -7.23 -17.67 -22.81
C GLY A 262 -7.85 -18.98 -23.31
N SER A 263 -7.27 -19.57 -24.36
CA SER A 263 -7.67 -20.87 -24.90
C SER A 263 -7.42 -22.01 -23.92
N LYS A 264 -6.23 -22.08 -23.30
CA LYS A 264 -5.88 -23.19 -22.39
C LYS A 264 -6.69 -23.21 -21.09
N ILE A 265 -6.97 -22.05 -20.48
CA ILE A 265 -7.78 -21.97 -19.25
C ILE A 265 -9.26 -22.24 -19.55
N LYS A 266 -9.80 -21.70 -20.66
CA LYS A 266 -11.16 -22.05 -21.11
C LYS A 266 -11.28 -23.55 -21.41
N ARG A 267 -10.25 -24.15 -22.01
CA ARG A 267 -10.20 -25.60 -22.29
C ARG A 267 -10.08 -26.45 -21.03
N ALA A 268 -9.32 -26.00 -20.03
CA ALA A 268 -9.23 -26.68 -18.73
C ALA A 268 -10.55 -26.59 -17.94
N LEU A 269 -11.18 -25.41 -17.92
CA LEU A 269 -12.49 -25.19 -17.29
C LEU A 269 -13.62 -25.94 -18.02
N SER A 270 -13.58 -26.03 -19.35
CA SER A 270 -14.55 -26.83 -20.12
C SER A 270 -14.37 -28.33 -19.88
N VAL A 271 -13.13 -28.81 -19.71
CA VAL A 271 -12.85 -30.22 -19.36
C VAL A 271 -13.33 -30.55 -17.94
N LEU A 272 -13.19 -29.62 -16.99
CA LEU A 272 -13.74 -29.77 -15.64
C LEU A 272 -15.28 -29.76 -15.61
N GLY A 273 -15.91 -28.88 -16.39
CA GLY A 273 -17.37 -28.86 -16.56
C GLY A 273 -17.93 -30.15 -17.18
N ASN A 274 -17.26 -30.68 -18.23
CA ASN A 274 -17.68 -31.93 -18.86
C ASN A 274 -17.49 -33.18 -18.00
N ARG A 275 -16.55 -33.18 -17.04
CA ARG A 275 -16.40 -34.30 -16.10
C ARG A 275 -17.53 -34.35 -15.08
N LYS A 276 -18.09 -33.21 -14.69
CA LYS A 276 -19.21 -33.13 -13.74
C LYS A 276 -20.50 -33.70 -14.33
N ASN A 277 -20.80 -33.37 -15.60
CA ASN A 277 -21.97 -33.90 -16.31
C ASN A 277 -21.90 -35.41 -16.63
N LYS A 278 -20.71 -36.03 -16.54
CA LYS A 278 -20.52 -37.48 -16.81
C LYS A 278 -20.61 -38.35 -15.56
N LEU A 279 -20.68 -37.74 -14.38
CA LEU A 279 -20.83 -38.41 -13.08
C LEU A 279 -22.27 -38.35 -12.55
N GLU A 280 -23.13 -37.55 -13.19
CA GLU A 280 -24.55 -37.35 -12.84
C GLU A 280 -25.51 -38.00 -13.87
N GLY A 281 -25.01 -38.86 -14.76
CA GLY A 281 -25.78 -39.55 -15.81
C GLY A 281 -25.63 -41.06 -15.78
#